data_AF-A0A4R2R370-F1
#
_entry.id   AF-A0A4R2R370-F1
#
_cell.length_a   1.000
_cell.length_b   1.000
_cell.length_c   1.000
_cell.angle_alpha   90.00
_cell.angle_beta   90.00
_cell.angle_gamma   90.00
#
_symmetry.space_group_name_H-M   'P 1'
#
loop_
_entity.id
_entity.type
_entity.pdbx_description
1 polymer ?
#
loop_
_entity_poly.entity_id
_entity_poly.type
_entity_poly.pdbx_seq_one_letter_code
_entity_poly.pdbx_strand_id
1 'polypeptide(L)'
;MNCYYHSDRDVERECRICHELVCSECVVPVGDHAVCKSCISQTVTLEDAGLLSDGSKPLTKADKKKQRAIRTVQRKQEALHTGHKSFWLTTLFSCLPGLGHYYLGLQVRGVQLMILFFGLIVLNTIMPSNSLQFITGISLPIMWFYVQMDAHKYRDAINRGETVEDRPIYPRWKELLNIAMLGWLFAIFGVIALAYGVIDLAGVGNWELREALKQLVSAALFLGAGFWIVKGKPLPFPSQTRVEESDNSGEHA
;
A
#
# COMPACT_ATOMS: atom_id res chain seq x y z
N MET A 1 -41.17 -20.13 7.36
CA MET A 1 -39.84 -20.51 7.91
C MET A 1 -40.08 -20.76 9.39
N ASN A 2 -39.48 -21.80 9.95
CA ASN A 2 -39.80 -22.24 11.31
C ASN A 2 -38.80 -21.64 12.29
N CYS A 3 -39.24 -21.47 13.54
CA CYS A 3 -38.37 -21.02 14.62
C CYS A 3 -37.21 -22.00 14.81
N TYR A 4 -36.00 -21.48 15.05
CA TYR A 4 -34.81 -22.30 15.29
C TYR A 4 -34.95 -23.28 16.46
N TYR A 5 -35.74 -22.92 17.49
CA TYR A 5 -35.98 -23.78 18.65
C TYR A 5 -37.23 -24.66 18.52
N HIS A 6 -38.14 -24.33 17.59
CA HIS A 6 -39.45 -24.97 17.47
C HIS A 6 -39.81 -25.18 16.01
N SER A 7 -39.86 -26.44 15.59
CA SER A 7 -40.18 -26.81 14.20
C SER A 7 -41.66 -26.62 13.85
N ASP A 8 -42.52 -26.38 14.83
CA ASP A 8 -43.97 -26.26 14.73
C ASP A 8 -44.48 -24.81 14.79
N ARG A 9 -43.59 -23.81 14.91
CA ARG A 9 -43.96 -22.41 15.13
C ARG A 9 -43.42 -21.47 14.06
N ASP A 10 -44.26 -20.53 13.65
CA ASP A 10 -43.92 -19.49 12.70
C ASP A 10 -42.98 -18.42 13.30
N VAL A 11 -42.12 -17.88 12.43
CA VAL A 11 -41.10 -16.88 12.77
C VAL A 11 -41.71 -15.49 12.81
N GLU A 12 -41.33 -14.69 13.82
CA GLU A 12 -41.75 -13.29 13.93
C GLU A 12 -40.59 -12.31 13.67
N ARG A 13 -39.41 -12.54 14.27
CA ARG A 13 -38.27 -11.63 14.19
C ARG A 13 -36.93 -12.39 14.15
N GLU A 14 -35.90 -11.72 13.65
CA GLU A 14 -34.51 -12.19 13.66
C GLU A 14 -33.77 -11.68 14.91
N CYS A 15 -32.98 -12.55 15.55
CA CYS A 15 -32.15 -12.16 16.70
C CYS A 15 -30.95 -11.31 16.25
N ARG A 16 -30.75 -10.13 16.85
CA ARG A 16 -29.62 -9.24 16.51
C ARG A 16 -28.23 -9.82 16.80
N ILE A 17 -28.12 -10.72 17.78
CA ILE A 17 -26.81 -11.23 18.24
C ILE A 17 -26.38 -12.46 17.44
N CYS A 18 -27.28 -13.43 17.24
CA CYS A 18 -26.97 -14.68 16.55
C CYS A 18 -27.53 -14.77 15.13
N HIS A 19 -28.27 -13.76 14.67
CA HIS A 19 -28.88 -13.70 13.33
C HIS A 19 -29.86 -14.83 13.00
N GLU A 20 -30.35 -15.52 14.04
CA GLU A 20 -31.22 -16.67 13.88
C GLU A 20 -32.70 -16.29 13.99
N LEU A 21 -33.56 -16.99 13.25
CA LEU A 21 -35.00 -16.71 13.16
C LEU A 21 -35.76 -17.30 14.37
N VAL A 22 -36.48 -16.44 15.11
CA VAL A 22 -37.15 -16.81 16.37
C VAL A 22 -38.64 -16.42 16.38
N CYS A 23 -39.45 -17.24 17.06
CA CYS A 23 -40.88 -17.00 17.24
C CYS A 23 -41.17 -16.02 18.40
N SER A 24 -42.43 -15.59 18.49
CA SER A 24 -42.96 -14.65 19.49
C SER A 24 -42.65 -15.02 20.95
N GLU A 25 -42.55 -16.31 21.28
CA GLU A 25 -42.24 -16.76 22.64
C GLU A 25 -40.74 -16.85 22.94
N CYS A 26 -39.90 -16.97 21.91
CA CYS A 26 -38.45 -17.11 22.05
C CYS A 26 -37.72 -15.76 21.97
N VAL A 27 -38.38 -14.74 21.44
CA VAL A 27 -37.86 -13.38 21.33
C VAL A 27 -38.07 -12.59 22.62
N VAL A 28 -37.05 -11.87 23.03
CA VAL A 28 -37.06 -10.93 24.14
C VAL A 28 -36.75 -9.55 23.55
N PRO A 29 -37.68 -8.58 23.62
CA PRO A 29 -37.41 -7.22 23.18
C PRO A 29 -36.52 -6.51 24.21
N VAL A 30 -35.42 -5.92 23.75
CA VAL A 30 -34.50 -5.10 24.54
C VAL A 30 -34.33 -3.75 23.84
N GLY A 31 -35.07 -2.74 24.30
CA GLY A 31 -35.22 -1.48 23.57
C GLY A 31 -35.88 -1.72 22.20
N ASP A 32 -35.25 -1.23 21.13
CA ASP A 32 -35.71 -1.43 19.75
C ASP A 32 -35.23 -2.74 19.10
N HIS A 33 -34.49 -3.58 19.83
CA HIS A 33 -33.86 -4.77 19.29
C HIS A 33 -34.52 -6.07 19.78
N ALA A 34 -34.67 -7.02 18.86
CA ALA A 34 -35.13 -8.37 19.13
C ALA A 34 -33.93 -9.29 19.41
N VAL A 35 -33.91 -9.94 20.57
CA VAL A 35 -32.83 -10.85 20.98
C VAL A 35 -33.44 -12.16 21.47
N CYS A 36 -32.85 -13.32 21.16
CA CYS A 36 -33.36 -14.60 21.64
C CYS A 36 -33.01 -14.85 23.13
N LYS A 37 -33.81 -15.66 23.82
CA LYS A 37 -33.59 -16.05 25.23
C LYS A 37 -32.19 -16.61 25.52
N SER A 38 -31.61 -17.36 24.58
CA SER A 38 -30.27 -17.93 24.74
C SER A 38 -29.17 -16.87 24.69
N CYS A 39 -29.29 -15.89 23.79
CA CYS A 39 -28.30 -14.83 23.68
C CYS A 39 -28.37 -13.88 24.87
N ILE A 40 -29.58 -13.51 25.32
CA ILE A 40 -29.73 -12.64 26.49
C ILE A 40 -29.27 -13.34 27.78
N SER A 41 -29.51 -14.65 27.94
CA SER A 41 -28.99 -15.38 29.10
C SER A 41 -27.47 -15.44 29.08
N GLN A 42 -26.85 -15.64 27.91
CA GLN A 42 -25.39 -15.61 27.80
C GLN A 42 -24.83 -14.23 28.14
N THR A 43 -25.40 -13.14 27.64
CA THR A 43 -24.93 -11.79 27.97
C THR A 43 -25.07 -11.47 29.46
N VAL A 44 -26.20 -11.82 30.08
CA VAL A 44 -26.42 -11.62 31.53
C VAL A 44 -25.44 -12.47 32.34
N THR A 45 -25.23 -13.74 31.98
CA THR A 45 -24.25 -14.59 32.68
C THR A 45 -22.81 -14.10 32.52
N LEU A 46 -22.46 -13.50 31.38
CA LEU A 46 -21.14 -12.89 31.16
C LEU A 46 -20.98 -11.57 31.93
N GLU A 47 -22.08 -10.86 32.16
CA GLU A 47 -22.13 -9.66 33.01
C GLU A 47 -21.99 -10.02 34.50
N ASP A 48 -22.73 -11.03 34.96
CA ASP A 48 -22.63 -11.58 36.33
C ASP A 48 -21.25 -12.18 36.62
N ALA A 49 -20.62 -12.80 35.61
CA ALA A 49 -19.24 -13.28 35.69
C ALA A 49 -18.19 -12.16 35.65
N GLY A 50 -18.61 -10.89 35.49
CA GLY A 50 -17.72 -9.73 35.44
C GLY A 50 -16.80 -9.70 34.20
N LEU A 51 -17.16 -10.41 33.13
CA LEU A 51 -16.39 -10.48 31.89
C LEU A 51 -16.79 -9.39 30.89
N LEU A 52 -17.94 -8.75 31.09
CA LEU A 52 -18.33 -7.54 30.39
C LEU A 52 -17.93 -6.32 31.23
N SER A 53 -16.97 -5.55 30.71
CA SER A 53 -16.52 -4.31 31.34
C SER A 53 -17.59 -3.24 31.19
N ASP A 54 -18.40 -3.04 32.23
CA ASP A 54 -19.28 -1.88 32.35
C ASP A 54 -18.45 -0.59 32.31
N GLY A 55 -18.56 0.14 31.19
CA GLY A 55 -17.83 1.39 30.93
C GLY A 55 -18.30 2.57 31.79
N SER A 56 -19.34 2.40 32.62
CA SER A 56 -19.94 3.47 33.43
C SER A 56 -19.35 3.60 34.84
N LYS A 57 -18.64 2.58 35.36
CA LYS A 57 -18.01 2.67 36.68
C LYS A 57 -16.64 3.38 36.62
N PRO A 58 -16.40 4.40 37.47
CA PRO A 58 -15.09 5.05 37.54
C PRO A 58 -14.04 4.02 37.98
N LEU A 59 -13.07 3.77 37.10
CA LEU A 59 -12.00 2.81 37.35
C LEU A 59 -11.30 3.07 38.69
N THR A 60 -11.25 2.04 39.53
CA THR A 60 -10.53 2.11 40.80
C THR A 60 -9.03 2.28 40.56
N LYS A 61 -8.27 2.75 41.56
CA LYS A 61 -6.81 2.88 41.47
C LYS A 61 -6.13 1.54 41.12
N ALA A 62 -6.71 0.43 41.58
CA ALA A 62 -6.24 -0.92 41.28
C ALA A 62 -6.47 -1.29 39.80
N ASP A 63 -7.64 -0.96 39.25
CA ASP A 63 -7.97 -1.21 37.84
C ASP A 63 -7.10 -0.39 36.89
N LYS A 64 -6.85 0.88 37.21
CA LYS A 64 -5.90 1.73 36.45
C LYS A 64 -4.49 1.16 36.47
N LYS A 65 -4.04 0.60 37.60
CA LYS A 65 -2.72 -0.06 37.71
C LYS A 65 -2.66 -1.33 36.85
N LYS A 66 -3.74 -2.14 36.87
CA LYS A 66 -3.86 -3.36 36.06
C LYS A 66 -3.88 -3.04 34.57
N GLN A 67 -4.67 -2.05 34.13
CA GLN A 67 -4.69 -1.62 32.73
C GLN A 67 -3.34 -1.07 32.26
N ARG A 68 -2.61 -0.31 33.10
CA ARG A 68 -1.25 0.13 32.79
C ARG A 68 -0.32 -1.07 32.60
N ALA A 69 -0.37 -2.07 33.48
CA ALA A 69 0.44 -3.27 33.35
C ALA A 69 0.12 -4.04 32.06
N ILE A 70 -1.17 -4.23 31.75
CA ILE A 70 -1.62 -4.91 30.51
C ILE A 70 -1.12 -4.16 29.27
N ARG A 71 -1.30 -2.84 29.19
CA ARG A 71 -0.78 -2.03 28.07
C ARG A 71 0.74 -2.12 27.94
N THR A 72 1.45 -2.19 29.07
CA THR A 72 2.92 -2.31 29.07
C THR A 72 3.35 -3.68 28.52
N VAL A 73 2.65 -4.75 28.89
CA VAL A 73 2.90 -6.10 28.36
C VAL A 73 2.52 -6.20 26.89
N GLN A 74 1.36 -5.66 26.48
CA GLN A 74 0.93 -5.62 25.08
C GLN A 74 1.94 -4.89 24.19
N ARG A 75 2.37 -3.69 24.61
CA ARG A 75 3.40 -2.92 23.88
C ARG A 75 4.73 -3.67 23.78
N LYS A 76 5.11 -4.40 24.84
CA LYS A 76 6.32 -5.24 24.84
C LYS A 76 6.17 -6.46 23.95
N GLN A 77 4.98 -7.08 23.89
CA GLN A 77 4.67 -8.18 22.97
C GLN A 77 4.65 -7.71 21.51
N GLU A 78 4.06 -6.55 21.21
CA GLU A 78 4.09 -5.94 19.88
C GLU A 78 5.53 -5.66 19.44
N ALA A 79 6.36 -5.07 20.31
CA ALA A 79 7.76 -4.81 20.05
C ALA A 79 8.60 -6.10 19.88
N LEU A 80 8.25 -7.18 20.59
CA LEU A 80 8.84 -8.51 20.42
C LEU A 80 8.45 -9.13 19.08
N HIS A 81 7.22 -8.90 18.61
CA HIS A 81 6.70 -9.44 17.36
C HIS A 81 7.32 -8.73 16.13
N THR A 82 7.58 -7.43 16.23
CA THR A 82 8.37 -6.66 15.25
C THR A 82 9.86 -6.85 15.52
N GLY A 83 10.37 -8.06 15.28
CA GLY A 83 11.78 -8.40 15.54
C GLY A 83 12.76 -7.40 14.92
N HIS A 84 13.81 -7.06 15.68
CA HIS A 84 14.82 -6.05 15.34
C HIS A 84 15.48 -6.35 13.99
N LYS A 85 15.44 -5.37 13.07
CA LYS A 85 16.04 -5.47 11.73
C LYS A 85 17.51 -5.10 11.79
N SER A 86 18.38 -6.00 11.32
CA SER A 86 19.83 -5.77 11.35
C SER A 86 20.28 -4.66 10.39
N PHE A 87 21.31 -3.91 10.81
CA PHE A 87 21.94 -2.89 9.98
C PHE A 87 22.52 -3.51 8.70
N TRP A 88 23.33 -4.56 8.87
CA TRP A 88 24.08 -5.21 7.79
C TRP A 88 23.21 -5.81 6.69
N LEU A 89 22.13 -6.55 7.04
CA LEU A 89 21.24 -7.08 6.01
C LEU A 89 20.52 -5.95 5.28
N THR A 90 20.11 -4.91 6.00
CA THR A 90 19.48 -3.75 5.37
C THR A 90 20.42 -3.14 4.34
N THR A 91 21.69 -2.90 4.70
CA THR A 91 22.72 -2.35 3.80
C THR A 91 22.97 -3.25 2.59
N LEU A 92 23.10 -4.56 2.82
CA LEU A 92 23.37 -5.53 1.75
C LEU A 92 22.22 -5.57 0.74
N PHE A 93 20.97 -5.63 1.23
CA PHE A 93 19.80 -5.64 0.36
C PHE A 93 19.55 -4.29 -0.31
N SER A 94 19.75 -3.17 0.37
CA SER A 94 19.51 -1.85 -0.21
C SER A 94 20.57 -1.43 -1.24
N CYS A 95 21.71 -2.12 -1.31
CA CYS A 95 22.69 -1.97 -2.39
C CYS A 95 22.04 -2.17 -3.77
N LEU A 96 21.04 -3.06 -3.86
CA LEU A 96 20.11 -3.08 -4.98
C LEU A 96 18.93 -2.15 -4.67
N PRO A 97 18.77 -1.05 -5.43
CA PRO A 97 17.79 -0.02 -5.10
C PRO A 97 16.38 -0.61 -5.08
N GLY A 98 15.67 -0.44 -3.96
CA GLY A 98 14.32 -0.95 -3.71
C GLY A 98 14.26 -2.32 -3.01
N LEU A 99 15.32 -3.13 -3.05
CA LEU A 99 15.35 -4.43 -2.39
C LEU A 99 15.50 -4.33 -0.86
N GLY A 100 16.14 -3.26 -0.37
CA GLY A 100 16.16 -2.94 1.07
C GLY A 100 14.78 -2.67 1.65
N HIS A 101 13.91 -1.96 0.92
CA HIS A 101 12.51 -1.74 1.30
C HIS A 101 11.71 -3.04 1.30
N TYR A 102 11.99 -3.92 0.33
CA TYR A 102 11.39 -5.25 0.27
C TYR A 102 11.75 -6.10 1.49
N TYR A 103 13.02 -6.08 1.93
CA TYR A 103 13.47 -6.75 3.16
C TYR A 103 12.74 -6.24 4.42
N LEU A 104 12.40 -4.95 4.45
CA LEU A 104 11.68 -4.33 5.56
C LEU A 104 10.16 -4.58 5.52
N GLY A 105 9.65 -5.23 4.49
CA GLY A 105 8.22 -5.49 4.30
C GLY A 105 7.46 -4.36 3.56
N LEU A 106 8.17 -3.35 3.05
CA LEU A 106 7.61 -2.29 2.21
C LEU A 106 7.70 -2.68 0.72
N GLN A 107 6.88 -3.64 0.31
CA GLN A 107 6.94 -4.26 -1.01
C GLN A 107 6.52 -3.31 -2.12
N VAL A 108 5.41 -2.59 -1.93
CA VAL A 108 4.87 -1.66 -2.94
C VAL A 108 5.87 -0.54 -3.19
N ARG A 109 6.44 0.04 -2.13
CA ARG A 109 7.48 1.05 -2.24
C ARG A 109 8.75 0.52 -2.90
N GLY A 110 9.20 -0.68 -2.50
CA GLY A 110 10.42 -1.30 -3.04
C GLY A 110 10.34 -1.52 -4.55
N VAL A 111 9.23 -2.09 -5.03
CA VAL A 111 9.01 -2.33 -6.48
C VAL A 111 9.00 -1.01 -7.27
N GLN A 112 8.38 0.05 -6.73
CA GLN A 112 8.39 1.36 -7.41
C GLN A 112 9.79 1.94 -7.57
N LEU A 113 10.62 1.83 -6.53
CA LEU A 113 12.00 2.30 -6.56
C LEU A 113 12.85 1.47 -7.53
N MET A 114 12.63 0.15 -7.61
CA MET A 114 13.26 -0.70 -8.62
C MET A 114 12.87 -0.26 -10.03
N ILE A 115 11.57 -0.12 -10.32
CA ILE A 115 11.07 0.30 -11.63
C ILE A 115 11.63 1.67 -12.02
N LEU A 116 11.68 2.61 -11.08
CA LEU A 116 12.23 3.94 -11.33
C LEU A 116 13.73 3.91 -11.60
N PHE A 117 14.50 3.12 -10.84
CA PHE A 117 15.95 3.02 -11.03
C PHE A 117 16.32 2.34 -12.34
N PHE A 118 15.74 1.17 -12.62
CA PHE A 118 15.97 0.49 -13.91
C PHE A 118 15.40 1.30 -15.08
N GLY A 119 14.26 1.97 -14.88
CA GLY A 119 13.70 2.91 -15.83
C GLY A 119 14.66 4.04 -16.16
N LEU A 120 15.36 4.60 -15.17
CA LEU A 120 16.41 5.61 -15.38
C LEU A 120 17.61 5.05 -16.16
N ILE A 121 18.01 3.81 -15.93
CA ILE A 121 19.08 3.15 -16.71
C ILE A 121 18.65 3.02 -18.17
N VAL A 122 17.45 2.47 -18.42
CA VAL A 122 16.92 2.34 -19.79
C VAL A 122 16.79 3.71 -20.45
N LEU A 123 16.24 4.70 -19.74
CA LEU A 123 16.13 6.07 -20.24
C LEU A 123 17.50 6.63 -20.65
N ASN A 124 18.51 6.44 -19.80
CA ASN A 124 19.88 6.89 -20.06
C ASN A 124 20.50 6.24 -21.30
N THR A 125 20.13 4.99 -21.63
CA THR A 125 20.62 4.31 -22.85
C THR A 125 19.95 4.78 -24.13
N ILE A 126 18.70 5.27 -24.06
CA ILE A 126 17.95 5.74 -25.23
C ILE A 126 18.20 7.23 -25.47
N MET A 127 18.62 7.97 -24.44
CA MET A 127 18.98 9.38 -24.54
C MET A 127 20.08 9.62 -25.58
N PRO A 128 19.94 10.64 -26.44
CA PRO A 128 21.01 11.05 -27.36
C PRO A 128 22.30 11.33 -26.59
N SER A 129 23.45 11.04 -27.21
CA SER A 129 24.78 11.22 -26.62
C SER A 129 25.21 12.70 -26.58
N ASN A 130 24.42 13.50 -25.87
CA ASN A 130 24.59 14.93 -25.65
C ASN A 130 24.55 15.24 -24.15
N SER A 131 24.49 16.53 -23.79
CA SER A 131 24.44 16.98 -22.41
C SER A 131 23.29 16.37 -21.58
N LEU A 132 22.21 15.88 -22.20
CA LEU A 132 21.10 15.24 -21.49
C LEU A 132 21.49 13.87 -20.94
N GLN A 133 22.25 13.06 -21.70
CA GLN A 133 22.73 11.76 -21.21
C GLN A 133 23.65 11.93 -19.99
N PHE A 134 24.44 13.00 -19.94
CA PHE A 134 25.27 13.31 -18.77
C PHE A 134 24.41 13.62 -17.54
N ILE A 135 23.36 14.44 -17.69
CA ILE A 135 22.44 14.79 -16.60
C ILE A 135 21.70 13.54 -16.09
N THR A 136 21.15 12.73 -17.00
CA THR A 136 20.46 11.48 -16.62
C THR A 136 21.42 10.46 -16.01
N GLY A 137 22.67 10.39 -16.48
CA GLY A 137 23.71 9.53 -15.94
C GLY A 137 24.07 9.89 -14.50
N ILE A 138 24.23 11.17 -14.19
CA ILE A 138 24.49 11.66 -12.82
C ILE A 138 23.30 11.41 -11.89
N SER A 139 22.07 11.39 -12.41
CA SER A 139 20.90 11.10 -11.59
C SER A 139 20.90 9.67 -11.00
N LEU A 140 21.57 8.71 -11.64
CA LEU A 140 21.66 7.31 -11.17
C LEU A 140 22.33 7.16 -9.80
N PRO A 141 23.58 7.62 -9.58
CA PRO A 141 24.20 7.52 -8.26
C PRO A 141 23.44 8.35 -7.21
N ILE A 142 22.90 9.52 -7.57
CA ILE A 142 22.10 10.35 -6.65
C ILE A 142 20.87 9.58 -6.17
N MET A 143 20.13 8.99 -7.12
CA MET A 143 18.96 8.17 -6.83
C MET A 143 19.31 6.94 -6.00
N TRP A 144 20.42 6.27 -6.30
CA TRP A 144 20.91 5.12 -5.55
C TRP A 144 21.17 5.48 -4.08
N PHE A 145 21.93 6.55 -3.82
CA PHE A 145 22.19 7.03 -2.46
C PHE A 145 20.91 7.44 -1.74
N TYR A 146 19.98 8.08 -2.44
CA TYR A 146 18.67 8.44 -1.89
C TYR A 146 17.91 7.19 -1.41
N VAL A 147 17.79 6.17 -2.25
CA VAL A 147 17.09 4.91 -1.93
C VAL A 147 17.76 4.16 -0.78
N GLN A 148 19.09 4.12 -0.77
CA GLN A 148 19.87 3.53 0.32
C GLN A 148 19.58 4.23 1.67
N MET A 149 19.67 5.55 1.69
CA MET A 149 19.37 6.33 2.90
C MET A 149 17.90 6.19 3.33
N ASP A 150 16.97 6.12 2.38
CA ASP A 150 15.56 5.92 2.64
C ASP A 150 15.30 4.57 3.34
N ALA A 151 15.92 3.48 2.85
CA ALA A 151 15.81 2.16 3.49
C ALA A 151 16.31 2.16 4.94
N HIS A 152 17.42 2.86 5.22
CA HIS A 152 17.93 2.99 6.60
C HIS A 152 16.99 3.76 7.52
N LYS A 153 16.34 4.83 7.03
CA LYS A 153 15.34 5.57 7.81
C LYS A 153 14.16 4.68 8.21
N TYR A 154 13.66 3.86 7.27
CA TYR A 154 12.58 2.93 7.56
C TYR A 154 12.98 1.82 8.51
N ARG A 155 14.20 1.29 8.38
CA ARG A 155 14.74 0.32 9.34
C ARG A 155 14.72 0.90 10.75
N ASP A 156 15.20 2.13 10.92
CA ASP A 156 15.27 2.75 12.24
C ASP A 156 13.88 3.07 12.79
N ALA A 157 12.92 3.47 11.94
CA ALA A 157 11.52 3.63 12.32
C ALA A 157 10.90 2.31 12.81
N ILE A 158 11.07 1.22 12.06
CA ILE A 158 10.59 -0.12 12.43
C ILE A 158 11.24 -0.59 13.74
N ASN A 159 12.55 -0.37 13.90
CA ASN A 159 13.28 -0.75 15.11
C ASN A 159 12.88 0.08 16.35
N ARG A 160 12.35 1.30 16.16
CA ARG A 160 11.77 2.12 17.25
C ARG A 160 10.34 1.70 17.61
N GLY A 161 9.75 0.75 16.89
CA GLY A 161 8.37 0.31 17.08
C GLY A 161 7.35 1.27 16.48
N GLU A 162 7.75 2.10 15.50
CA GLU A 162 6.81 2.92 14.73
C GLU A 162 6.03 2.03 13.75
N THR A 163 4.73 2.24 13.65
CA THR A 163 3.86 1.58 12.66
C THR A 163 4.12 2.17 11.28
N VAL A 164 4.92 1.49 10.47
CA VAL A 164 5.22 1.92 9.09
C VAL A 164 4.26 1.23 8.13
N GLU A 165 3.38 1.99 7.50
CA GLU A 165 2.50 1.48 6.44
C GLU A 165 3.20 1.46 5.08
N ASP A 166 2.98 0.40 4.30
CA ASP A 166 3.51 0.28 2.94
C ASP A 166 2.72 1.15 1.96
N ARG A 167 2.97 2.46 2.02
CA ARG A 167 2.38 3.43 1.10
C ARG A 167 3.24 3.59 -0.15
N PRO A 168 2.63 3.57 -1.34
CA PRO A 168 3.34 3.91 -2.57
C PRO A 168 3.87 5.35 -2.51
N ILE A 169 5.05 5.60 -3.09
CA ILE A 169 5.64 6.94 -3.23
C ILE A 169 4.71 7.82 -4.08
N TYR A 170 4.19 7.24 -5.17
CA TYR A 170 3.14 7.84 -5.99
C TYR A 170 1.83 7.05 -5.80
N PRO A 171 0.79 7.64 -5.19
CA PRO A 171 -0.51 6.99 -4.98
C PRO A 171 -1.13 6.44 -6.26
N ARG A 172 -0.83 7.10 -7.39
CA ARG A 172 -1.38 6.85 -8.72
C ARG A 172 -0.62 5.82 -9.56
N TRP A 173 0.35 5.11 -9.00
CA TRP A 173 1.25 4.26 -9.78
C TRP A 173 0.54 3.11 -10.53
N LYS A 174 -0.54 2.56 -9.98
CA LYS A 174 -1.30 1.47 -10.60
C LYS A 174 -1.93 1.88 -11.93
N GLU A 175 -2.35 3.14 -12.05
CA GLU A 175 -2.91 3.68 -13.29
C GLU A 175 -1.83 3.88 -14.37
N LEU A 176 -0.59 4.17 -13.95
CA LEU A 176 0.57 4.30 -14.84
C LEU A 176 1.11 2.94 -15.32
N LEU A 177 0.95 1.87 -14.54
CA LEU A 177 1.47 0.52 -14.82
C LEU A 177 0.40 -0.44 -15.36
N ASN A 178 -0.44 0.04 -16.28
CA ASN A 178 -1.37 -0.83 -16.99
C ASN A 178 -0.62 -1.83 -17.89
N ILE A 179 -1.02 -3.10 -17.89
CA ILE A 179 -0.41 -4.17 -18.73
C ILE A 179 -0.40 -3.77 -20.21
N ALA A 180 -1.43 -3.05 -20.68
CA ALA A 180 -1.47 -2.50 -22.02
C ALA A 180 -0.34 -1.50 -22.29
N MET A 181 -0.01 -0.64 -21.34
CA MET A 181 1.10 0.32 -21.45
C MET A 181 2.46 -0.39 -21.49
N LEU A 182 2.61 -1.48 -20.72
CA LEU A 182 3.80 -2.32 -20.77
C LEU A 182 3.96 -3.01 -22.14
N GLY A 183 2.86 -3.47 -22.73
CA GLY A 183 2.85 -4.03 -24.09
C GLY A 183 3.26 -3.02 -25.16
N TRP A 184 2.71 -1.80 -25.11
CA TRP A 184 3.11 -0.72 -26.02
C TRP A 184 4.58 -0.33 -25.83
N LEU A 185 5.08 -0.28 -24.60
CA LEU A 185 6.48 0.01 -24.31
C LEU A 185 7.41 -1.03 -24.96
N PHE A 186 7.10 -2.32 -24.84
CA PHE A 186 7.88 -3.37 -25.49
C PHE A 186 7.79 -3.35 -27.02
N ALA A 187 6.62 -3.08 -27.58
CA ALA A 187 6.45 -2.94 -29.03
C ALA A 187 7.29 -1.78 -29.58
N ILE A 188 7.24 -0.63 -28.91
CA ILE A 188 8.02 0.57 -29.23
C ILE A 188 9.53 0.28 -29.14
N PHE A 189 9.97 -0.37 -28.05
CA PHE A 189 11.37 -0.78 -27.87
C PHE A 189 11.84 -1.77 -28.95
N GLY A 190 10.98 -2.73 -29.33
CA GLY A 190 11.25 -3.68 -30.41
C GLY A 190 11.41 -3.00 -31.78
N VAL A 191 10.58 -2.00 -32.10
CA VAL A 191 10.71 -1.22 -33.34
C VAL A 191 12.02 -0.43 -33.37
N ILE A 192 12.44 0.16 -32.24
CA ILE A 192 13.74 0.85 -32.15
C ILE A 192 14.89 -0.12 -32.41
N ALA A 193 14.89 -1.25 -31.70
CA ALA A 193 15.95 -2.25 -31.84
C ALA A 193 16.07 -2.74 -33.29
N LEU A 194 14.93 -2.94 -33.96
CA LEU A 194 14.89 -3.28 -35.37
C LEU A 194 15.42 -2.14 -36.25
N ALA A 195 15.02 -0.89 -36.01
CA ALA A 195 15.51 0.27 -36.75
C ALA A 195 17.05 0.44 -36.63
N TYR A 196 17.60 0.28 -35.43
CA TYR A 196 19.04 0.30 -35.21
C TYR A 196 19.76 -0.84 -35.91
N GLY A 197 19.20 -2.06 -35.84
CA GLY A 197 19.71 -3.21 -36.58
C GLY A 197 19.71 -2.99 -38.09
N VAL A 198 18.68 -2.35 -38.64
CA VAL A 198 18.60 -2.01 -40.08
C VAL A 198 19.65 -0.97 -40.46
N ILE A 199 19.85 0.08 -39.65
CA ILE A 199 20.88 1.10 -39.88
C ILE A 199 22.28 0.45 -39.86
N ASP A 200 22.51 -0.48 -38.94
CA ASP A 200 23.76 -1.22 -38.83
C ASP A 200 23.97 -2.15 -40.04
N LEU A 201 22.92 -2.85 -40.47
CA LEU A 201 22.94 -3.75 -41.63
C LEU A 201 23.09 -3.02 -42.97
N ALA A 202 22.57 -1.79 -43.07
CA ALA A 202 22.69 -0.95 -44.26
C ALA A 202 24.14 -0.51 -44.54
N GLY A 203 25.09 -0.82 -43.65
CA GLY A 203 26.52 -0.64 -43.92
C GLY A 203 26.91 0.82 -44.13
N VAL A 204 26.22 1.75 -43.47
CA VAL A 204 26.53 3.18 -43.54
C VAL A 204 27.94 3.40 -42.97
N GLY A 205 28.93 3.56 -43.86
CA GLY A 205 30.35 3.62 -43.49
C GLY A 205 30.74 4.87 -42.68
N ASN A 206 29.89 5.89 -42.68
CA ASN A 206 30.11 7.11 -41.91
C ASN A 206 29.59 6.94 -40.48
N TRP A 207 30.51 6.83 -39.52
CA TRP A 207 30.18 6.69 -38.10
C TRP A 207 29.30 7.84 -37.58
N GLU A 208 29.56 9.08 -38.02
CA GLU A 208 28.77 10.26 -37.64
C GLU A 208 27.32 10.16 -38.12
N LEU A 209 27.12 9.74 -39.38
CA LEU A 209 25.78 9.61 -39.96
C LEU A 209 24.99 8.49 -39.26
N ARG A 210 25.66 7.38 -38.94
CA ARG A 210 25.06 6.26 -38.22
C ARG A 210 24.58 6.67 -36.82
N GLU A 211 25.40 7.38 -36.06
CA GLU A 211 25.01 7.86 -34.73
C GLU A 211 23.94 8.97 -34.81
N ALA A 212 24.03 9.87 -35.78
CA ALA A 212 22.99 10.87 -36.01
C ALA A 212 21.62 10.24 -36.35
N LEU A 213 21.60 9.18 -37.17
CA LEU A 213 20.38 8.43 -37.50
C LEU A 213 19.78 7.75 -36.27
N LYS A 214 20.61 7.12 -35.43
CA LYS A 214 20.14 6.52 -34.16
C LYS A 214 19.52 7.59 -33.25
N GLN A 215 20.19 8.73 -33.09
CA GLN A 215 19.67 9.85 -32.31
C GLN A 215 18.34 10.40 -32.84
N LEU A 216 18.17 10.50 -34.16
CA LEU A 216 16.92 10.94 -34.79
C LEU A 216 15.77 9.98 -34.50
N VAL A 217 16.00 8.67 -34.54
CA VAL A 217 14.99 7.65 -34.21
C VAL A 217 14.60 7.75 -32.73
N SER A 218 15.57 7.85 -31.81
CA SER A 218 15.29 8.10 -30.39
C SER A 218 14.48 9.39 -30.16
N ALA A 219 14.85 10.49 -30.80
CA ALA A 219 14.16 11.77 -30.63
C ALA A 219 12.71 11.72 -31.13
N ALA A 220 12.48 11.13 -32.31
CA ALA A 220 11.14 10.93 -32.86
C ALA A 220 10.25 10.10 -31.92
N LEU A 221 10.84 9.11 -31.25
CA LEU A 221 10.16 8.27 -30.28
C LEU A 221 9.71 9.04 -29.04
N PHE A 222 10.59 9.84 -28.44
CA PHE A 222 10.24 10.64 -27.26
C PHE A 222 9.15 11.66 -27.59
N LEU A 223 9.21 12.27 -28.78
CA LEU A 223 8.15 13.16 -29.25
C LEU A 223 6.82 12.42 -29.43
N GLY A 224 6.84 11.23 -30.02
CA GLY A 224 5.65 10.38 -30.18
C GLY A 224 5.06 9.92 -28.83
N ALA A 225 5.90 9.44 -27.92
CA ALA A 225 5.49 9.02 -26.57
C ALA A 225 4.95 10.20 -25.75
N GLY A 226 5.63 11.34 -25.79
CA GLY A 226 5.18 12.57 -25.12
C GLY A 226 3.84 13.05 -25.65
N PHE A 227 3.67 13.09 -26.98
CA PHE A 227 2.40 13.45 -27.61
C PHE A 227 1.27 12.50 -27.23
N TRP A 228 1.53 11.19 -27.21
CA TRP A 228 0.55 10.18 -26.83
C TRP A 228 0.10 10.30 -25.37
N ILE A 229 1.02 10.57 -24.44
CA ILE A 229 0.71 10.80 -23.02
C ILE A 229 -0.18 12.02 -22.84
N VAL A 230 0.10 13.13 -23.56
CA VAL A 230 -0.71 14.36 -23.49
C VAL A 230 -2.12 14.16 -24.07
N LYS A 231 -2.26 13.32 -25.12
CA LYS A 231 -3.56 12.99 -25.72
C LYS A 231 -4.32 11.87 -25.01
N GLY A 232 -3.71 11.21 -24.03
CA GLY A 232 -4.37 10.20 -23.21
C GLY A 232 -5.61 10.76 -22.55
N LYS A 233 -6.69 9.96 -22.47
CA LYS A 233 -7.96 10.38 -21.86
C LYS A 233 -7.70 10.95 -20.46
N PRO A 234 -8.33 12.08 -20.07
CA PRO A 234 -8.23 12.56 -18.70
C PRO A 234 -8.70 11.43 -17.80
N LEU A 235 -7.82 11.03 -16.90
CA LEU A 235 -8.05 9.89 -16.03
C LEU A 235 -9.29 10.18 -15.16
N PRO A 236 -10.29 9.27 -15.12
CA PRO A 236 -11.49 9.48 -14.31
C PRO A 236 -11.09 9.47 -12.84
N PHE A 237 -11.22 10.60 -12.17
CA PHE A 237 -10.88 10.74 -10.77
C PHE A 237 -12.04 10.24 -9.90
N PRO A 238 -11.87 9.18 -9.08
CA PRO A 238 -12.76 8.99 -7.95
C PRO A 238 -12.50 10.10 -6.93
N SER A 239 -13.56 10.75 -6.45
CA SER A 239 -13.47 11.79 -5.42
C SER A 239 -12.73 11.24 -4.20
N GLN A 240 -11.65 11.91 -3.79
CA GLN A 240 -11.06 11.64 -2.48
C GLN A 240 -12.13 11.96 -1.44
N THR A 241 -12.71 10.92 -0.82
CA THR A 241 -13.41 11.08 0.45
C THR A 241 -12.35 11.52 1.46
N ARG A 242 -12.19 12.84 1.58
CA ARG A 242 -11.61 13.48 2.75
C ARG A 242 -12.36 12.88 3.94
N VAL A 243 -11.70 11.99 4.67
CA VAL A 243 -12.16 11.62 6.00
C VAL A 243 -12.10 12.94 6.77
N GLU A 244 -13.26 13.55 6.98
CA GLU A 244 -13.40 14.68 7.87
C GLU A 244 -12.98 14.19 9.24
N GLU A 245 -11.77 14.59 9.63
CA GLU A 245 -11.32 14.55 11.01
C GLU A 245 -12.29 15.43 11.78
N SER A 246 -13.31 14.82 12.40
CA SER A 246 -14.24 15.50 13.27
C SER A 246 -13.45 15.99 14.48
N ASP A 247 -12.99 17.22 14.38
CA ASP A 247 -12.43 18.01 15.47
C ASP A 247 -13.54 18.21 16.51
N ASN A 248 -13.67 17.25 17.43
CA ASN A 248 -14.43 17.43 18.66
C ASN A 248 -13.55 18.20 19.65
N SER A 249 -13.29 19.46 19.33
CA SER A 249 -12.78 20.43 20.26
C SER A 249 -13.98 20.93 21.09
N GLY A 250 -14.00 20.47 22.34
CA GLY A 250 -15.08 20.70 23.29
C GLY A 250 -15.39 22.18 23.50
N GLU A 251 -16.68 22.48 23.40
CA GLU A 251 -17.31 23.69 23.89
C GLU A 251 -17.31 23.64 25.42
N HIS A 252 -16.33 24.32 26.03
CA HIS A 252 -16.42 24.76 27.42
C HIS A 252 -17.09 26.13 27.45
N ALA A 253 -18.33 26.17 27.93
CA ALA A 253 -18.96 27.33 28.53
C ALA A 253 -19.82 26.87 29.71
#